data_AF-A0A7R8Z863-F1
#
_entry.id   AF-A0A7R8Z863-F1
#
_cell.length_a   1.000
_cell.length_b   1.000
_cell.length_c   1.000
_cell.angle_alpha   90.00
_cell.angle_beta   90.00
_cell.angle_gamma   90.00
#
_symmetry.space_group_name_H-M   'P 1'
#
loop_
_entity.id
_entity.type
_entity.pdbx_description
1 polymer ?
#
loop_
_entity_poly.entity_id
_entity_poly.type
_entity_poly.pdbx_seq_one_letter_code
_entity_poly.pdbx_strand_id
1 'polypeptide(L)'
;MEWASLLCENGPFHSGLELSEESLKQKEDLCHQLLELLDKLQAGDCRLKGLLLYELSCTLIEKRRRSLELQSDEENNNCFVDNMALAQEALRCLQKTEEIFFGDVYEPPGLKKRLRALRGDCQQNISS
;
A
#
# COMPACT_ATOMS: atom_id res chain seq x y z
N MET A 1 -17.51 1.77 -1.03
CA MET A 1 -16.99 2.54 -2.18
C MET A 1 -16.47 3.95 -1.79
N GLU A 2 -16.20 4.27 -0.51
CA GLU A 2 -15.73 5.62 -0.10
C GLU A 2 -14.20 5.75 0.10
N TRP A 3 -13.44 4.66 0.02
CA TRP A 3 -12.01 4.70 0.34
C TRP A 3 -11.13 5.22 -0.81
N ALA A 4 -11.59 5.16 -2.06
CA ALA A 4 -10.86 5.66 -3.22
C ALA A 4 -10.58 7.17 -3.12
N SER A 5 -11.56 7.94 -2.62
CA SER A 5 -11.43 9.39 -2.39
C SER A 5 -10.47 9.72 -1.25
N LEU A 6 -10.31 8.82 -0.26
CA LEU A 6 -9.44 9.06 0.90
C LEU A 6 -7.95 8.99 0.55
N LEU A 7 -7.59 8.39 -0.58
CA LEU A 7 -6.20 8.25 -1.07
C LEU A 7 -5.71 9.45 -1.88
N CYS A 8 -6.63 10.22 -2.48
CA CYS A 8 -6.33 11.41 -3.27
C CYS A 8 -6.26 12.70 -2.44
N GLU A 9 -6.91 12.76 -1.28
CA GLU A 9 -6.99 13.98 -0.50
C GLU A 9 -5.91 14.04 0.60
N ASN A 10 -4.90 14.89 0.34
CA ASN A 10 -3.95 15.58 1.24
C ASN A 10 -2.47 15.13 1.19
N GLY A 11 -1.69 15.79 0.32
CA GLY A 11 -0.22 15.98 0.51
C GLY A 11 0.67 15.52 -0.66
N PRO A 12 1.79 16.21 -0.95
CA PRO A 12 2.49 16.17 -2.23
C PRO A 12 3.49 15.00 -2.30
N PHE A 13 3.01 13.77 -2.34
CA PHE A 13 3.81 12.65 -2.84
C PHE A 13 2.95 11.80 -3.76
N HIS A 14 3.43 11.68 -5.00
CA HIS A 14 2.71 11.32 -6.22
C HIS A 14 2.07 9.91 -6.19
N SER A 15 0.93 9.77 -5.51
CA SER A 15 -0.01 8.67 -5.80
C SER A 15 -1.02 9.03 -6.91
N GLY A 16 -1.01 10.29 -7.36
CA GLY A 16 -1.90 10.82 -8.41
C GLY A 16 -1.27 10.94 -9.81
N LEU A 17 -0.09 10.36 -10.06
CA LEU A 17 0.31 10.11 -11.44
C LEU A 17 -0.37 8.82 -11.86
N GLU A 18 -1.24 8.91 -12.85
CA GLU A 18 -1.89 7.77 -13.47
C GLU A 18 -0.81 6.93 -14.17
N LEU A 19 -0.13 6.08 -13.40
CA LEU A 19 0.93 5.22 -13.90
C LEU A 19 0.31 4.16 -14.82
N SER A 20 1.01 3.82 -15.90
CA SER A 20 0.67 2.60 -16.65
C SER A 20 0.82 1.38 -15.74
N GLU A 21 0.19 0.27 -16.11
CA GLU A 21 0.34 -0.98 -15.36
C GLU A 21 1.80 -1.46 -15.30
N GLU A 22 2.54 -1.26 -16.39
CA GLU A 22 3.98 -1.52 -16.43
C GLU A 22 4.76 -0.66 -15.43
N SER A 23 4.52 0.65 -15.39
CA SER A 23 5.21 1.55 -14.45
C SER A 23 4.81 1.25 -13.00
N LEU A 24 3.57 0.85 -12.74
CA LEU A 24 3.11 0.45 -11.41
C LEU A 24 3.82 -0.84 -10.95
N LYS A 25 3.97 -1.82 -11.85
CA LYS A 25 4.72 -3.04 -11.58
C LYS A 25 6.22 -2.77 -11.36
N GLN A 26 6.83 -1.92 -12.18
CA GLN A 26 8.21 -1.50 -11.98
C GLN A 26 8.41 -0.82 -10.62
N LYS A 27 7.47 0.03 -10.18
CA LYS A 27 7.52 0.68 -8.87
C LYS A 27 7.47 -0.33 -7.72
N GLU A 28 6.57 -1.31 -7.81
CA GLU A 28 6.48 -2.42 -6.84
C GLU A 28 7.81 -3.19 -6.76
N ASP A 29 8.34 -3.62 -7.91
CA ASP A 29 9.57 -4.41 -7.98
C ASP A 29 10.77 -3.63 -7.41
N LEU A 30 10.87 -2.32 -7.71
CA LEU A 30 11.91 -1.47 -7.14
C LEU A 30 11.78 -1.31 -5.63
N CYS A 31 10.57 -1.15 -5.11
CA CYS A 31 10.36 -1.07 -3.65
C CYS A 31 10.81 -2.36 -2.97
N HIS A 32 10.44 -3.54 -3.50
CA HIS A 32 10.89 -4.82 -2.96
C HIS A 32 12.41 -4.99 -3.02
N GLN A 33 13.04 -4.67 -4.15
CA GLN A 33 14.49 -4.78 -4.30
C GLN A 33 15.25 -3.86 -3.33
N LEU A 34 14.76 -2.63 -3.14
CA LEU A 34 15.38 -1.69 -2.21
C LEU A 34 15.19 -2.13 -0.75
N LEU A 35 14.01 -2.66 -0.39
CA LEU A 35 13.79 -3.23 0.94
C LEU A 35 14.69 -4.44 1.20
N GLU A 36 14.82 -5.34 0.23
CA GLU A 36 15.73 -6.49 0.32
C GLU A 36 17.19 -6.05 0.47
N LEU A 37 17.60 -5.00 -0.26
CA LEU A 37 18.94 -4.42 -0.12
C LEU A 37 19.17 -3.86 1.29
N LEU A 38 18.21 -3.12 1.84
CA LEU A 38 18.31 -2.60 3.21
C LEU A 38 18.40 -3.72 4.25
N ASP A 39 17.67 -4.81 4.05
CA ASP A 39 17.74 -5.98 4.93
C ASP A 39 19.09 -6.69 4.83
N LYS A 40 19.64 -6.86 3.62
CA LYS A 40 21.00 -7.41 3.39
C LYS A 40 22.09 -6.55 4.03
N LEU A 41 21.93 -5.23 4.00
CA LEU A 41 22.84 -4.29 4.65
C LEU A 41 22.63 -4.19 6.16
N GLN A 42 21.63 -4.89 6.73
CA GLN A 42 21.24 -4.81 8.13
C GLN A 42 21.00 -3.35 8.58
N ALA A 43 20.40 -2.53 7.71
CA ALA A 43 20.16 -1.11 7.96
C ALA A 43 19.14 -0.84 9.08
N GLY A 44 18.50 -1.89 9.61
CA GLY A 44 17.50 -1.81 10.66
C GLY A 44 16.26 -1.01 10.25
N ASP A 45 15.56 -0.52 11.25
CA ASP A 45 14.36 0.32 11.09
C ASP A 45 14.78 1.79 10.91
N CYS A 46 15.14 2.13 9.67
CA CYS A 46 15.53 3.49 9.30
C CYS A 46 14.41 4.22 8.53
N ARG A 47 14.50 5.55 8.46
CA ARG A 47 13.51 6.39 7.75
C ARG A 47 13.32 5.98 6.30
N LEU A 48 14.41 5.65 5.59
CA LEU A 48 14.33 5.20 4.20
C LEU A 48 13.51 3.92 4.07
N LYS A 49 13.69 2.95 4.98
CA LYS A 49 12.87 1.73 5.04
C LYS A 49 11.40 2.07 5.23
N GLY A 50 11.09 2.98 6.16
CA GLY A 50 9.72 3.46 6.38
C GLY A 50 9.10 4.11 5.14
N LEU A 51 9.84 4.96 4.42
CA LEU A 51 9.36 5.60 3.19
C LEU A 51 9.12 4.57 2.08
N LEU A 52 10.01 3.58 1.93
CA LEU A 52 9.85 2.51 0.94
C LEU A 52 8.63 1.64 1.24
N LEU A 53 8.41 1.29 2.51
CA LEU A 53 7.22 0.55 2.94
C LEU A 53 5.94 1.36 2.70
N TYR A 54 5.97 2.66 2.98
CA TYR A 54 4.85 3.55 2.69
C TYR A 54 4.53 3.57 1.19
N GLU A 55 5.52 3.78 0.33
CA GLU A 55 5.33 3.80 -1.13
C GLU A 55 4.89 2.45 -1.71
N LEU A 56 5.43 1.35 -1.18
CA LEU A 56 4.97 0.00 -1.53
C LEU A 56 3.49 -0.17 -1.18
N SER A 57 3.06 0.24 0.01
CA SER A 57 1.66 0.15 0.40
C SER A 57 0.73 0.94 -0.53
N CYS A 58 1.15 2.14 -0.95
CA CYS A 58 0.40 2.94 -1.92
C CYS A 58 0.25 2.21 -3.26
N THR A 59 1.33 1.56 -3.71
CA THR A 59 1.37 0.80 -4.97
C THR A 59 0.43 -0.41 -4.91
N LEU A 60 0.48 -1.18 -3.81
CA LEU A 60 -0.38 -2.35 -3.60
C LEU A 60 -1.86 -1.98 -3.51
N ILE A 61 -2.19 -0.87 -2.83
CA ILE A 61 -3.56 -0.36 -2.75
C ILE A 61 -4.08 0.06 -4.14
N GLU A 62 -3.24 0.71 -4.94
CA GLU A 62 -3.62 1.11 -6.31
C GLU A 62 -3.82 -0.11 -7.21
N LYS A 63 -2.96 -1.13 -7.12
CA LYS A 63 -3.17 -2.41 -7.83
C LYS A 63 -4.49 -3.04 -7.44
N ARG A 64 -4.78 -3.12 -6.13
CA ARG A 64 -6.06 -3.63 -5.61
C ARG A 64 -7.24 -2.84 -6.17
N ARG A 65 -7.17 -1.51 -6.20
CA ARG A 65 -8.23 -0.65 -6.78
C ARG A 65 -8.50 -1.01 -8.25
N ARG A 66 -7.45 -1.09 -9.08
CA ARG A 66 -7.58 -1.46 -10.49
C ARG A 66 -8.14 -2.87 -10.68
N SER A 67 -7.68 -3.82 -9.86
CA SER A 67 -8.20 -5.20 -9.89
C SER A 67 -9.69 -5.27 -9.54
N LEU A 68 -10.16 -4.48 -8.58
CA LEU A 68 -11.59 -4.41 -8.23
C LEU A 68 -12.43 -3.72 -9.31
N GLU A 69 -11.88 -2.73 -10.01
CA GLU A 69 -12.55 -2.09 -11.15
C GLU A 69 -12.71 -3.02 -12.34
N LEU A 70 -11.73 -3.89 -12.60
CA LEU A 70 -11.84 -4.91 -13.64
C LEU A 70 -12.80 -6.06 -13.26
N GLN A 71 -13.04 -6.29 -11.96
CA GLN A 71 -13.97 -7.32 -11.47
C GLN A 71 -15.45 -6.95 -11.67
N SER A 72 -15.81 -5.69 -11.92
CA SER A 72 -17.21 -5.36 -12.23
C SER A 72 -17.69 -6.00 -13.53
N ASP A 73 -16.76 -6.50 -14.35
CA ASP A 73 -17.03 -6.94 -15.72
C ASP A 73 -16.88 -8.46 -15.93
N GLU A 74 -16.14 -9.20 -15.08
CA GLU A 74 -15.98 -10.67 -15.18
C GLU A 74 -15.85 -11.40 -13.82
N GLU A 75 -16.70 -12.40 -13.56
CA GLU A 75 -16.64 -13.29 -12.37
C GLU A 75 -15.47 -14.29 -12.46
N ASN A 76 -14.25 -13.86 -12.13
CA ASN A 76 -13.08 -14.76 -12.09
C ASN A 76 -12.53 -14.94 -10.67
N ASN A 77 -12.68 -16.15 -10.11
CA ASN A 77 -12.28 -16.51 -8.75
C ASN A 77 -10.78 -16.31 -8.43
N ASN A 78 -9.90 -16.36 -9.43
CA ASN A 78 -8.45 -16.11 -9.20
C ASN A 78 -8.17 -14.67 -8.77
N CYS A 79 -8.95 -13.69 -9.25
CA CYS A 79 -8.74 -12.27 -8.96
C CYS A 79 -9.08 -11.92 -7.50
N PHE A 80 -9.95 -12.68 -6.84
CA PHE A 80 -10.33 -12.44 -5.44
C PHE A 80 -9.18 -12.74 -4.47
N VAL A 81 -8.45 -13.83 -4.69
CA VAL A 81 -7.33 -14.26 -3.84
C VAL A 81 -6.19 -13.22 -3.89
N ASP A 82 -5.89 -12.70 -5.08
CA ASP A 82 -4.87 -11.68 -5.28
C ASP A 82 -5.24 -10.36 -4.58
N ASN A 83 -6.51 -9.96 -4.60
CA ASN A 83 -6.97 -8.73 -3.94
C ASN A 83 -6.81 -8.75 -2.42
N MET A 84 -7.11 -9.88 -1.77
CA MET A 84 -6.94 -10.01 -0.34
C MET A 84 -5.45 -10.04 0.04
N ALA A 85 -4.61 -10.70 -0.77
CA ALA A 85 -3.16 -10.71 -0.57
C ALA A 85 -2.56 -9.30 -0.65
N LEU A 86 -2.94 -8.51 -1.67
CA LEU A 86 -2.52 -7.11 -1.83
C LEU A 86 -2.93 -6.25 -0.63
N ALA A 87 -4.17 -6.42 -0.13
CA ALA A 87 -4.67 -5.68 1.02
C ALA A 87 -3.90 -6.02 2.30
N GLN A 88 -3.67 -7.31 2.56
CA GLN A 88 -2.91 -7.75 3.73
C GLN A 88 -1.46 -7.28 3.69
N GLU A 89 -0.83 -7.32 2.53
CA GLU A 89 0.54 -6.86 2.37
C GLU A 89 0.66 -5.34 2.54
N ALA A 90 -0.23 -4.57 1.94
CA ALA A 90 -0.29 -3.13 2.15
C ALA A 90 -0.50 -2.78 3.64
N LEU A 91 -1.33 -3.55 4.35
CA LEU A 91 -1.55 -3.36 5.79
C LEU A 91 -0.29 -3.62 6.60
N ARG A 92 0.44 -4.71 6.31
CA ARG A 92 1.73 -5.01 6.96
C ARG A 92 2.74 -3.89 6.72
N CYS A 93 2.81 -3.37 5.49
CA CYS A 93 3.69 -2.26 5.15
C CYS A 93 3.33 -0.98 5.93
N LEU A 94 2.05 -0.62 6.01
CA LEU A 94 1.59 0.56 6.76
C LEU A 94 1.82 0.41 8.26
N GLN A 95 1.58 -0.76 8.84
CA GLN A 95 1.86 -1.04 10.24
C GLN A 95 3.35 -0.87 10.56
N LYS A 96 4.22 -1.45 9.72
CA LYS A 96 5.66 -1.30 9.92
C LYS A 96 6.13 0.14 9.71
N THR A 97 5.51 0.87 8.77
CA THR A 97 5.75 2.29 8.56
C THR A 97 5.39 3.10 9.82
N GLU A 98 4.23 2.83 10.43
CA GLU A 98 3.80 3.46 11.68
C GLU A 98 4.78 3.20 12.82
N GLU A 99 5.28 1.97 12.95
CA GLU A 99 6.33 1.64 13.93
C GLU A 99 7.61 2.47 13.71
N ILE A 100 8.08 2.57 12.46
CA ILE A 100 9.32 3.29 12.11
C ILE A 100 9.19 4.80 12.38
N PHE A 101 8.02 5.39 12.11
CA PHE A 101 7.78 6.82 12.26
C PHE A 101 7.11 7.21 13.60
N PHE A 102 7.01 6.30 14.57
CA PHE A 102 6.33 6.59 15.83
C PHE A 102 6.97 7.78 16.56
N GLY A 103 6.21 8.89 16.66
CA GLY A 103 6.68 10.14 17.28
C GLY A 103 7.64 10.96 16.42
N ASP A 104 7.84 10.60 15.15
CA ASP A 104 8.72 11.30 14.22
C ASP A 104 7.96 12.43 13.47
N VAL A 105 8.57 13.62 13.40
CA VAL A 105 8.04 14.79 12.66
C VAL A 105 8.00 14.59 11.14
N TYR A 106 8.73 13.59 10.62
CA TYR A 106 8.78 13.23 9.20
C TYR A 106 7.77 12.13 8.82
N GLU A 107 6.76 11.86 9.66
CA GLU A 107 5.68 10.91 9.36
C GLU A 107 5.07 11.21 7.96
N PRO A 108 4.94 10.18 7.08
CA PRO A 108 4.30 10.35 5.78
C PRO A 108 2.85 10.86 5.91
N PRO A 109 2.44 11.83 5.07
CA PRO A 109 1.11 12.41 5.15
C PRO A 109 0.03 11.36 4.92
N GLY A 110 -1.01 11.36 5.75
CA GLY A 110 -2.13 10.43 5.60
C GLY A 110 -1.88 9.00 6.07
N LEU A 111 -0.70 8.66 6.62
CA LEU A 111 -0.36 7.33 7.15
C LEU A 111 -1.45 6.75 8.06
N LYS A 112 -1.78 7.48 9.14
CA LYS A 112 -2.80 7.04 10.12
C LYS A 112 -4.19 6.88 9.49
N LYS A 113 -4.54 7.73 8.52
CA LYS A 113 -5.83 7.68 7.82
C LYS A 113 -5.92 6.41 6.95
N ARG A 114 -4.88 6.13 6.16
CA ARG A 114 -4.77 4.93 5.31
C ARG A 114 -4.78 3.65 6.12
N LEU A 115 -4.02 3.62 7.22
CA LEU A 115 -3.99 2.48 8.15
C LEU A 115 -5.38 2.16 8.72
N ARG A 116 -6.13 3.19 9.16
CA ARG A 116 -7.50 2.98 9.66
C ARG A 116 -8.44 2.45 8.58
N ALA A 117 -8.39 3.02 7.37
CA ALA A 117 -9.23 2.58 6.26
C ALA A 117 -8.97 1.10 5.93
N LEU A 118 -7.70 0.71 5.79
CA LEU A 118 -7.35 -0.66 5.39
C LEU A 118 -7.60 -1.69 6.51
N ARG A 119 -7.44 -1.31 7.79
CA ARG A 119 -7.85 -2.17 8.92
C ARG A 119 -9.35 -2.45 8.89
N GLY A 120 -10.17 -1.44 8.60
CA GLY A 120 -11.62 -1.58 8.49
C GLY A 120 -12.02 -2.58 7.39
N ASP A 121 -11.41 -2.46 6.22
CA ASP A 121 -11.63 -3.38 5.09
C ASP A 121 -11.27 -4.83 5.43
N CYS A 122 -10.13 -5.07 6.09
CA CYS A 122 -9.71 -6.42 6.46
C CYS A 122 -10.59 -7.07 7.53
N GLN A 123 -11.22 -6.29 8.41
CA GLN A 123 -12.10 -6.80 9.47
C GLN A 123 -13.51 -7.14 8.96
N GLN A 124 -14.03 -6.39 7.99
CA GLN A 124 -15.37 -6.63 7.42
C GLN A 124 -15.42 -7.93 6.59
N ASN A 125 -14.31 -8.33 5.95
CA ASN A 125 -14.20 -9.56 5.16
C ASN A 125 -14.10 -10.87 5.97
N ILE A 126 -14.08 -10.82 7.31
CA ILE A 126 -14.07 -12.03 8.17
C ILE A 126 -15.50 -12.41 8.61
N SER A 127 -16.48 -11.51 8.38
CA SER A 127 -17.86 -11.65 8.88
C SER A 127 -18.89 -11.84 7.75
N SER A 128 -18.46 -12.06 6.50
CA SER A 128 -19.32 -12.33 5.33
C SER A 128 -19.06 -13.72 4.77
#